data_AF-A0A409XVI3-F1
#
_entry.id   AF-A0A409XVI3-F1
#
_cell.length_a   1.000
_cell.length_b   1.000
_cell.length_c   1.000
_cell.angle_alpha   90.00
_cell.angle_beta   90.00
_cell.angle_gamma   90.00
#
_symmetry.space_group_name_H-M   'P 1'
#
loop_
_entity.id
_entity.type
_entity.pdbx_description
1 polymer ?
#
loop_
_entity_poly.entity_id
_entity_poly.type
_entity_poly.pdbx_seq_one_letter_code
_entity_poly.pdbx_strand_id
1 'polypeptide(L)'
;MSTPTKKITHILFSAFPGWVRLVKENENVVVTLLLAPKLLKKAQYEISAEFNGEISDATRKRIRVFSSFQSDSDDPFVVFPSLPAVYQSLLQGKPVSCPLTGAKFEAVPAPSVLILDMSFISRLSEVHPLTHSTSGA
;
A
#
# COMPACT_ATOMS: atom_id res chain seq x y z
N MET A 1 -4.82 37.55 10.54
CA MET A 1 -5.68 36.36 10.60
C MET A 1 -4.93 35.20 9.97
N SER A 2 -4.34 34.32 10.77
CA SER A 2 -3.70 33.09 10.30
C SER A 2 -4.79 32.08 10.00
N THR A 3 -4.95 31.70 8.73
CA THR A 3 -5.78 30.55 8.35
C THR A 3 -5.27 29.32 9.11
N PRO A 4 -6.14 28.55 9.81
CA PRO A 4 -5.70 27.35 10.49
C PRO A 4 -5.10 26.39 9.46
N THR A 5 -3.82 26.05 9.66
CA THR A 5 -3.11 25.09 8.83
C THR A 5 -3.85 23.76 8.93
N LYS A 6 -4.55 23.35 7.86
CA LYS A 6 -5.29 22.08 7.85
C LYS A 6 -4.29 20.93 8.09
N LYS A 7 -4.56 20.12 9.11
CA LYS A 7 -3.72 18.98 9.48
C LYS A 7 -3.85 17.89 8.42
N ILE A 8 -2.73 17.52 7.81
CA ILE A 8 -2.67 16.42 6.85
C ILE A 8 -2.74 15.09 7.60
N THR A 9 -3.61 14.19 7.14
CA THR A 9 -3.72 12.81 7.63
C THR A 9 -3.05 11.89 6.62
N HIS A 10 -2.00 11.20 7.03
CA HIS A 10 -1.31 10.22 6.19
C HIS A 10 -1.69 8.81 6.62
N ILE A 11 -2.18 8.01 5.67
CA ILE A 11 -2.63 6.64 5.90
C ILE A 11 -1.81 5.71 5.01
N LEU A 12 -1.23 4.67 5.62
CA LEU A 12 -0.53 3.59 4.92
C LEU A 12 -1.44 2.37 4.81
N PHE A 13 -1.62 1.86 3.61
CA PHE A 13 -2.37 0.64 3.33
C PHE A 13 -1.46 -0.44 2.72
N SER A 14 -1.73 -1.69 3.09
CA SER A 14 -1.34 -2.88 2.31
C SER A 14 -2.56 -3.65 1.77
N ALA A 15 -3.74 -3.00 1.75
CA ALA A 15 -5.05 -3.57 1.42
C ALA A 15 -5.74 -2.86 0.24
N PHE A 16 -6.73 -3.52 -0.37
CA PHE A 16 -7.24 -3.16 -1.70
C PHE A 16 -8.76 -2.89 -1.87
N PRO A 17 -9.52 -2.45 -0.86
CA PRO A 17 -10.64 -1.60 -1.28
C PRO A 17 -10.87 -0.34 -0.44
N GLY A 18 -11.25 0.75 -1.13
CA GLY A 18 -11.85 1.96 -0.54
C GLY A 18 -10.91 3.17 -0.38
N TRP A 19 -9.60 2.99 -0.54
CA TRP A 19 -8.61 4.04 -0.30
C TRP A 19 -8.64 5.17 -1.36
N VAL A 20 -8.99 4.86 -2.62
CA VAL A 20 -8.99 5.86 -3.72
C VAL A 20 -10.06 6.93 -3.47
N ARG A 21 -11.26 6.47 -3.11
CA ARG A 21 -12.40 7.32 -2.79
C ARG A 21 -12.11 8.23 -1.58
N LEU A 22 -11.35 7.74 -0.60
CA LEU A 22 -10.94 8.54 0.55
C LEU A 22 -10.10 9.77 0.14
N VAL A 23 -9.19 9.61 -0.82
CA VAL A 23 -8.37 10.72 -1.32
C VAL A 23 -9.20 11.70 -2.15
N LYS A 24 -10.18 11.19 -2.89
CA LYS A 24 -11.12 11.99 -3.69
C LYS A 24 -12.04 12.84 -2.80
N GLU A 25 -12.56 12.27 -1.73
CA GLU A 25 -13.52 12.95 -0.83
C GLU A 25 -12.83 13.86 0.21
N ASN A 26 -11.55 13.64 0.52
CA ASN A 26 -10.83 14.42 1.52
C ASN A 26 -9.48 14.93 1.00
N GLU A 27 -9.39 16.24 0.76
CA GLU A 27 -8.19 16.94 0.29
C GLU A 27 -7.01 16.90 1.28
N ASN A 28 -7.28 16.65 2.57
CA ASN A 28 -6.26 16.61 3.62
C ASN A 28 -5.70 15.20 3.85
N VAL A 29 -6.18 14.21 3.10
CA VAL A 29 -5.69 12.83 3.18
C VAL A 29 -4.61 12.60 2.13
N VAL A 30 -3.49 12.05 2.59
CA VAL A 30 -2.46 11.41 1.77
C VAL A 30 -2.54 9.91 2.00
N VAL A 31 -2.57 9.14 0.93
CA VAL A 31 -2.55 7.68 0.98
C VAL A 31 -1.24 7.17 0.41
N THR A 32 -0.59 6.30 1.18
CA THR A 32 0.47 5.43 0.68
C THR A 32 -0.05 4.01 0.58
N LEU A 33 0.04 3.40 -0.61
CA LEU A 33 -0.23 1.99 -0.83
C LEU A 33 1.09 1.27 -1.09
N LEU A 34 1.39 0.30 -0.22
CA LEU A 34 2.50 -0.63 -0.42
C LEU A 34 1.96 -1.96 -0.93
N LEU A 35 2.35 -2.32 -2.15
CA LEU A 35 1.77 -3.45 -2.86
C LEU A 35 2.83 -4.41 -3.41
N ALA A 36 2.42 -5.66 -3.65
CA ALA A 36 3.18 -6.56 -4.52
C ALA A 36 3.26 -5.99 -5.95
N PRO A 37 4.37 -6.18 -6.68
CA PRO A 37 4.57 -5.62 -8.02
C PRO A 37 3.41 -5.87 -9.00
N LYS A 38 2.86 -7.09 -8.99
CA LYS A 38 1.73 -7.48 -9.86
C LYS A 38 0.43 -6.71 -9.58
N LEU A 39 0.24 -6.23 -8.36
CA LEU A 39 -0.94 -5.45 -7.97
C LEU A 39 -0.85 -3.97 -8.34
N LEU A 40 0.33 -3.46 -8.73
CA LEU A 40 0.50 -2.06 -9.11
C LEU A 40 -0.37 -1.67 -10.31
N LYS A 41 -0.48 -2.55 -11.32
CA LYS A 41 -1.35 -2.30 -12.49
C LYS A 41 -2.82 -2.20 -12.10
N LYS A 42 -3.28 -3.07 -11.19
CA LYS A 42 -4.63 -3.02 -10.64
C LYS A 42 -4.87 -1.70 -9.90
N ALA A 43 -3.88 -1.20 -9.16
CA ALA A 43 -4.03 0.04 -8.41
C ALA A 43 -4.17 1.25 -9.34
N GLN A 44 -3.39 1.26 -10.42
CA GLN A 44 -3.52 2.30 -11.46
C GLN A 44 -4.89 2.23 -12.16
N TYR A 45 -5.41 1.03 -12.38
CA TYR A 45 -6.76 0.85 -12.91
C TYR A 45 -7.83 1.40 -11.96
N GLU A 46 -7.74 1.12 -10.65
CA GLU A 46 -8.69 1.64 -9.66
C GLU A 46 -8.63 3.16 -9.52
N ILE A 47 -7.43 3.76 -9.54
CA ILE A 47 -7.28 5.22 -9.60
C ILE A 47 -7.99 5.75 -10.85
N SER A 48 -7.68 5.17 -12.01
CA SER A 48 -8.26 5.64 -13.28
C SER A 48 -9.78 5.51 -13.29
N ALA A 49 -10.32 4.40 -12.78
CA ALA A 49 -11.76 4.17 -12.70
C ALA A 49 -12.46 5.16 -11.75
N GLU A 50 -11.91 5.42 -10.57
CA GLU A 50 -12.54 6.32 -9.57
C GLU A 50 -12.52 7.80 -10.02
N PHE A 51 -11.50 8.20 -10.76
CA PHE A 51 -11.34 9.55 -11.28
C PHE A 51 -11.83 9.72 -12.72
N ASN A 52 -12.49 8.71 -13.32
CA ASN A 52 -12.89 8.72 -14.73
C ASN A 52 -11.75 9.07 -15.71
N GLY A 53 -10.51 8.69 -15.37
CA GLY A 53 -9.29 9.04 -16.12
C GLY A 53 -8.76 10.45 -15.87
N GLU A 54 -9.49 11.33 -15.19
CA GLU A 54 -9.14 12.73 -14.97
C GLU A 54 -8.76 13.00 -13.50
N ILE A 55 -7.46 12.95 -13.22
CA ILE A 55 -6.92 13.25 -11.88
C ILE A 55 -6.13 14.55 -11.90
N SER A 56 -6.47 15.49 -11.03
CA SER A 56 -5.71 16.73 -10.85
C SER A 56 -4.33 16.46 -10.26
N ASP A 57 -3.33 17.29 -10.59
CA ASP A 57 -1.97 17.15 -10.05
C ASP A 57 -1.93 17.21 -8.52
N ALA A 58 -2.77 18.04 -7.91
CA ALA A 58 -2.91 18.13 -6.47
C ALA A 58 -3.39 16.81 -5.85
N THR A 59 -4.32 16.12 -6.51
CA THR A 59 -4.81 14.80 -6.06
C THR A 59 -3.79 13.72 -6.33
N ARG A 60 -3.13 13.74 -7.49
CA ARG A 60 -2.08 12.80 -7.87
C ARG A 60 -0.93 12.80 -6.86
N LYS A 61 -0.50 13.97 -6.38
CA LYS A 61 0.56 14.10 -5.35
C LYS A 61 0.20 13.48 -3.99
N ARG A 62 -1.09 13.30 -3.70
CA ARG A 62 -1.60 12.70 -2.46
C ARG A 62 -1.77 11.17 -2.56
N ILE A 63 -1.68 10.62 -3.77
CA ILE A 63 -1.75 9.18 -4.03
C ILE A 63 -0.33 8.65 -4.27
N ARG A 64 0.18 7.83 -3.35
CA ARG A 64 1.51 7.24 -3.44
C ARG A 64 1.36 5.73 -3.52
N VAL A 65 1.52 5.16 -4.72
CA VAL A 65 1.39 3.72 -4.93
C VAL A 65 2.73 3.17 -5.39
N PHE A 66 3.31 2.25 -4.62
CA PHE A 66 4.57 1.62 -5.01
C PHE A 66 4.75 0.24 -4.40
N SER A 67 5.73 -0.49 -4.92
CA SER A 67 6.24 -1.71 -4.32
C SER A 67 7.61 -1.44 -3.71
N SER A 68 7.87 -1.99 -2.53
CA SER A 68 9.15 -1.90 -1.80
C SER A 68 10.19 -2.91 -2.25
N PHE A 69 9.82 -3.85 -3.11
CA PHE A 69 10.66 -4.95 -3.55
C PHE A 69 10.37 -5.28 -5.01
N GLN A 70 11.27 -6.03 -5.61
CA GLN A 70 11.10 -6.58 -6.96
C GLN A 70 10.89 -8.08 -6.81
N SER A 71 9.77 -8.59 -7.30
CA SER A 71 9.46 -10.02 -7.32
C SER A 71 8.37 -10.30 -8.32
N ASP A 72 8.45 -11.48 -8.93
CA ASP A 72 7.37 -12.06 -9.72
C ASP A 72 6.40 -12.88 -8.86
N SER A 73 6.60 -12.93 -7.53
CA SER A 73 5.73 -13.65 -6.60
C SER A 73 4.57 -12.79 -6.09
N ASP A 74 3.39 -13.41 -5.99
CA ASP A 74 2.21 -12.86 -5.30
C ASP A 74 2.17 -13.25 -3.82
N ASP A 75 3.21 -13.94 -3.33
CA ASP A 75 3.27 -14.46 -1.98
C ASP A 75 3.40 -13.31 -0.96
N PRO A 76 2.42 -13.15 -0.03
CA PRO A 76 2.47 -12.13 1.02
C PRO A 76 3.73 -12.26 1.91
N PHE A 77 4.33 -13.44 2.04
CA PHE A 77 5.59 -13.65 2.78
C PHE A 77 6.80 -13.02 2.10
N VAL A 78 6.71 -12.71 0.81
CA VAL A 78 7.75 -11.96 0.08
C VAL A 78 7.53 -10.44 0.26
N VAL A 79 6.27 -10.01 0.41
CA VAL A 79 5.88 -8.60 0.62
C VAL A 79 6.22 -8.13 2.03
N PHE A 80 5.80 -8.90 3.05
CA PHE A 80 5.87 -8.52 4.46
C PHE A 80 7.27 -8.15 4.98
N PRO A 81 8.36 -8.83 4.59
CA PRO A 81 9.72 -8.52 5.06
C PRO A 81 10.16 -7.10 4.72
N SER A 82 9.62 -6.51 3.66
CA SER A 82 10.01 -5.18 3.19
C SER A 82 9.19 -4.03 3.82
N LEU A 83 8.03 -4.35 4.41
CA LEU A 83 7.14 -3.37 5.04
C LEU A 83 7.82 -2.65 6.23
N PRO A 84 8.53 -3.31 7.16
CA PRO A 84 9.20 -2.62 8.27
C PRO A 84 10.16 -1.52 7.83
N ALA A 85 10.99 -1.76 6.81
CA ALA A 85 11.98 -0.79 6.35
C ALA A 85 11.33 0.46 5.73
N VAL A 86 10.30 0.25 4.89
CA VAL A 86 9.54 1.36 4.31
C VAL A 86 8.75 2.10 5.37
N TYR A 87 8.10 1.39 6.29
CA TYR A 87 7.36 2.00 7.38
C TYR A 87 8.26 2.86 8.26
N GLN A 88 9.46 2.39 8.61
CA GLN A 88 10.45 3.19 9.34
C GLN A 88 10.86 4.46 8.57
N SER A 89 11.07 4.36 7.26
CA SER A 89 11.39 5.53 6.43
C SER A 89 10.25 6.55 6.41
N LEU A 90 9.00 6.07 6.36
CA LEU A 90 7.81 6.91 6.40
C LEU A 90 7.60 7.56 7.78
N LEU A 91 7.87 6.84 8.88
CA LEU A 91 7.83 7.40 10.24
C LEU A 91 8.85 8.53 10.44
N GLN A 92 10.01 8.43 9.79
CA GLN A 92 11.04 9.48 9.81
C GLN A 92 10.72 10.66 8.87
N GLY A 93 9.58 10.63 8.17
CA GLY A 93 9.20 11.67 7.22
C GLY A 93 10.15 11.76 6.02
N LYS A 94 10.82 10.65 5.66
CA LYS A 94 11.79 10.64 4.56
C LYS A 94 11.08 10.44 3.22
N PRO A 95 11.66 10.94 2.11
CA PRO A 95 11.26 10.54 0.77
C PRO A 95 11.42 9.02 0.61
N VAL A 96 10.54 8.42 -0.19
CA VAL A 96 10.61 6.98 -0.52
C VAL A 96 10.72 6.82 -2.02
N SER A 97 11.40 5.75 -2.45
CA SER A 97 11.54 5.43 -3.87
C SER A 97 10.95 4.05 -4.14
N CYS A 98 10.34 3.91 -5.31
CA CYS A 98 9.87 2.64 -5.83
C CYS A 98 11.04 1.97 -6.56
N PRO A 99 11.69 0.93 -6.00
CA PRO A 99 12.77 0.22 -6.68
C PRO A 99 12.36 -0.34 -8.05
N LEU A 100 11.09 -0.69 -8.24
CA LEU A 100 10.59 -1.27 -9.50
C LEU A 100 10.50 -0.24 -10.65
N THR A 101 10.13 1.00 -10.34
CA THR A 101 9.84 2.03 -11.37
C THR A 101 10.83 3.20 -11.35
N GLY A 102 11.69 3.28 -10.32
CA GLY A 102 12.53 4.44 -10.04
C GLY A 102 11.76 5.68 -9.57
N ALA A 103 10.42 5.61 -9.47
CA ALA A 103 9.61 6.73 -9.03
C ALA A 103 10.00 7.18 -7.62
N LYS A 104 10.19 8.48 -7.43
CA LYS A 104 10.48 9.10 -6.14
C LYS A 104 9.23 9.79 -5.63
N PHE A 105 8.90 9.55 -4.38
CA PHE A 105 7.81 10.21 -3.69
C PHE A 105 8.40 11.09 -2.60
N GLU A 106 8.00 12.35 -2.64
CA GLU A 106 8.44 13.35 -1.66
C GLU A 106 8.10 12.96 -0.22
N ALA A 107 8.81 13.60 0.70
CA ALA A 107 8.53 13.53 2.12
C ALA A 107 7.09 13.98 2.41
N VAL A 108 6.40 13.22 3.26
CA VAL A 108 5.07 13.57 3.80
C VAL A 108 5.09 13.33 5.32
N PRO A 109 4.16 13.91 6.09
CA PRO A 109 4.06 13.63 7.52
C PRO A 109 4.00 12.13 7.81
N ALA A 110 4.49 11.72 8.98
CA ALA A 110 4.47 10.32 9.38
C ALA A 110 3.04 9.73 9.28
N PRO A 111 2.90 8.46 8.86
CA PRO A 111 1.59 7.81 8.86
C PRO A 111 0.98 7.85 10.26
N SER A 112 -0.25 8.33 10.36
CA SER A 112 -1.02 8.28 11.60
C SER A 112 -1.81 6.98 11.75
N VAL A 113 -1.99 6.25 10.64
CA VAL A 113 -2.78 5.03 10.56
C VAL A 113 -2.10 4.04 9.60
N LEU A 114 -2.01 2.78 10.01
CA LEU A 114 -1.56 1.64 9.21
C LEU A 114 -2.71 0.64 9.08
N ILE A 115 -3.12 0.32 7.86
CA ILE A 115 -4.18 -0.65 7.54
C ILE A 115 -3.55 -1.83 6.80
N LEU A 116 -3.57 -3.00 7.43
CA LEU A 116 -3.01 -4.23 6.88
C LEU A 116 -4.11 -5.17 6.40
N ASP A 117 -3.95 -5.71 5.18
CA ASP A 117 -4.79 -6.81 4.69
C ASP A 117 -4.25 -8.15 5.19
N MET A 118 -4.85 -8.65 6.27
CA MET A 118 -4.50 -9.95 6.85
C MET A 118 -5.30 -11.10 6.20
N SER A 119 -6.24 -10.82 5.29
CA SER A 119 -7.08 -11.84 4.64
C SER A 119 -6.29 -12.77 3.69
N PHE A 120 -5.02 -12.47 3.44
CA PHE A 120 -4.07 -13.37 2.78
C PHE A 120 -3.44 -14.40 3.74
N ILE A 121 -3.30 -14.08 5.03
CA ILE A 121 -2.71 -15.01 6.03
C ILE A 121 -3.64 -16.21 6.28
N SER A 122 -4.95 -15.99 6.22
CA SER A 122 -5.95 -17.06 6.42
C SER A 122 -6.00 -18.09 5.28
N ARG A 123 -5.43 -17.83 4.09
CA ARG A 123 -5.31 -18.83 3.01
C ARG A 123 -4.14 -19.80 3.18
N LEU A 124 -3.22 -19.52 4.10
CA LEU A 124 -2.02 -20.34 4.32
C LEU A 124 -2.25 -21.46 5.33
N SER A 125 -3.26 -21.35 6.19
CA SER A 125 -3.67 -22.46 7.07
C SER A 125 -4.37 -23.61 6.32
N GLU A 126 -4.65 -23.49 5.02
CA GLU A 126 -5.25 -24.55 4.21
C GLU A 126 -4.22 -25.38 3.40
N VAL A 127 -2.94 -24.98 3.35
CA VAL A 127 -1.93 -25.71 2.57
C VAL A 127 -0.99 -26.52 3.48
N HIS A 128 -1.45 -27.75 3.79
CA HIS A 128 -0.73 -28.95 4.25
C HIS A 128 -0.50 -29.16 5.76
N PRO A 129 -0.70 -30.40 6.28
CA PRO A 129 -0.25 -31.65 5.66
C PRO A 129 -1.33 -32.73 5.43
N LEU A 130 -1.51 -33.15 4.18
CA LEU A 130 -1.87 -34.54 3.89
C LEU A 130 -0.60 -35.40 3.97
N THR A 131 -0.12 -35.69 5.19
CA THR A 131 0.62 -36.92 5.45
C THR A 131 -0.38 -37.91 6.01
N HIS A 132 -0.93 -38.73 5.12
CA HIS A 132 -1.64 -39.95 5.51
C HIS A 132 -0.61 -40.90 6.13
N SER A 133 -0.45 -40.83 7.45
CA SER A 133 0.14 -41.90 8.24
C SER A 133 -0.95 -42.93 8.48
N THR A 134 -0.91 -44.04 7.76
CA THR A 134 -1.59 -45.28 8.18
C THR A 134 -0.53 -46.33 8.39
N SER A 135 -0.09 -46.41 9.64
CA SER A 135 0.48 -47.59 10.27
C SER A 135 -0.59 -48.69 10.35
N GLY A 136 -0.19 -49.95 10.11
CA GLY A 136 -0.86 -51.12 10.66
C GLY A 136 -1.43 -52.13 9.65
N ALA A 137 -0.59 -53.08 9.23
CA ALA A 137 -0.85 -54.53 9.30
C ALA A 137 0.47 -55.28 9.04
#